data_AF-A0A2T6BL88-F1
#
_entry.id   AF-A0A2T6BL88-F1
#
_cell.length_a   1.000
_cell.length_b   1.000
_cell.length_c   1.000
_cell.angle_alpha   90.00
_cell.angle_beta   90.00
_cell.angle_gamma   90.00
#
_symmetry.space_group_name_H-M   'P 1'
#
loop_
_entity.id
_entity.type
_entity.pdbx_description
1 polymer ?
#
loop_
_entity_poly.entity_id
_entity_poly.type
_entity_poly.pdbx_seq_one_letter_code
_entity_poly.pdbx_strand_id
1 'polypeptide(L)'
;MATQTRLFLGLIRPPKLIGLPIMYAMVWLFGFVLLFLWVQSWPVILIAALAYPALWKAADWDPAFLEVMVTALQETPPTPNRKIHSGDSYAP
;
A
#
# COMPACT_ATOMS: atom_id res chain seq x y z
N MET A 1 -12.02 -24.63 -18.65
CA MET A 1 -11.72 -25.50 -17.49
C MET A 1 -10.34 -25.24 -16.85
N ALA A 2 -9.39 -24.54 -17.49
CA ALA A 2 -8.07 -24.27 -16.91
C ALA A 2 -8.05 -23.27 -15.73
N THR A 3 -9.04 -22.38 -15.64
CA THR A 3 -9.09 -21.27 -14.66
C THR A 3 -9.22 -21.71 -13.20
N GLN A 4 -9.64 -22.96 -12.93
CA GLN A 4 -9.88 -23.46 -11.57
C GLN A 4 -8.76 -24.37 -11.01
N THR A 5 -7.73 -24.66 -11.81
CA THR A 5 -6.63 -25.50 -11.32
C THR A 5 -5.78 -24.73 -10.31
N ARG A 6 -5.48 -25.33 -9.14
CA ARG A 6 -4.69 -24.69 -8.07
C ARG A 6 -3.34 -24.14 -8.55
N LEU A 7 -2.73 -24.79 -9.54
CA LEU A 7 -1.52 -24.33 -10.21
C LEU A 7 -1.73 -22.97 -10.90
N PHE A 8 -2.82 -22.83 -11.67
CA PHE A 8 -3.15 -21.58 -12.37
C PHE A 8 -3.45 -20.45 -11.37
N LEU A 9 -4.21 -20.75 -10.31
CA LEU A 9 -4.45 -19.80 -9.21
C LEU A 9 -3.17 -19.39 -8.48
N GLY A 10 -2.19 -20.28 -8.38
CA GLY A 10 -0.87 -19.96 -7.82
C GLY A 10 -0.03 -19.07 -8.74
N LEU A 11 -0.09 -19.30 -10.05
CA LEU A 11 0.64 -18.53 -11.07
C LEU A 11 0.14 -17.09 -11.20
N ILE A 12 -1.15 -16.85 -11.00
CA ILE A 12 -1.73 -15.49 -11.04
C ILE A 12 -1.60 -14.74 -9.71
N ARG A 13 -1.18 -15.41 -8.62
CA ARG A 13 -0.97 -14.70 -7.35
C ARG A 13 0.23 -13.78 -7.49
N PRO A 14 0.14 -12.54 -7.00
CA PRO A 14 1.27 -11.63 -7.03
C PRO A 14 2.43 -12.21 -6.22
N PRO A 15 3.67 -11.97 -6.65
CA PRO A 15 4.85 -12.44 -5.94
C PRO A 15 4.91 -11.82 -4.54
N LYS A 16 5.23 -12.65 -3.53
CA LYS A 16 5.26 -12.24 -2.12
C LYS A 16 6.65 -12.39 -1.53
N LEU A 17 7.08 -11.39 -0.76
CA LEU A 17 8.27 -11.40 0.08
C LEU A 17 7.83 -11.39 1.55
N ILE A 18 8.21 -12.42 2.31
CA ILE A 18 7.83 -12.57 3.73
C ILE A 18 6.29 -12.49 3.92
N GLY A 19 5.50 -12.93 2.94
CA GLY A 19 4.03 -12.91 3.00
C GLY A 19 3.37 -11.59 2.59
N LEU A 20 4.13 -10.52 2.35
CA LEU A 20 3.66 -9.26 1.77
C LEU A 20 3.92 -9.24 0.25
N PRO A 21 3.06 -8.59 -0.57
CA PRO A 21 3.40 -8.30 -1.95
C PRO A 21 4.71 -7.50 -2.05
N ILE A 22 5.51 -7.72 -3.08
CA ILE A 22 6.86 -7.13 -3.20
C ILE A 22 6.85 -5.61 -3.00
N MET A 23 5.89 -4.90 -3.59
CA MET A 23 5.77 -3.44 -3.46
C MET A 23 5.57 -3.00 -1.99
N TYR A 24 4.80 -3.74 -1.20
CA TYR A 24 4.54 -3.42 0.20
C TYR A 24 5.82 -3.59 1.03
N ALA A 25 6.52 -4.70 0.80
CA ALA A 25 7.79 -4.95 1.45
C ALA A 25 8.83 -3.88 1.08
N MET A 26 8.85 -3.43 -0.18
CA MET A 26 9.73 -2.36 -0.64
C MET A 26 9.42 -1.04 0.06
N VAL A 27 8.17 -0.59 0.05
CA VAL A 27 7.74 0.65 0.70
C VAL A 27 8.03 0.60 2.21
N TRP A 28 7.80 -0.55 2.85
CA TRP A 28 8.08 -0.74 4.27
C TRP A 28 9.58 -0.69 4.57
N LEU A 29 10.39 -1.50 3.89
CA LEU A 29 11.84 -1.55 4.12
C LEU A 29 12.49 -0.20 3.82
N PHE A 30 12.28 0.33 2.62
CA PHE A 30 12.91 1.61 2.24
C PHE A 30 12.37 2.77 3.07
N GLY A 31 11.06 2.84 3.30
CA GLY A 31 10.46 3.90 4.10
C GLY A 31 11.00 3.95 5.52
N PHE A 32 11.06 2.80 6.21
CA PHE A 32 11.55 2.74 7.58
C PHE A 32 13.07 2.83 7.69
N VAL A 33 13.84 2.29 6.74
CA VAL A 33 15.30 2.47 6.74
C VAL A 33 15.66 3.94 6.55
N LEU A 34 15.03 4.64 5.59
CA LEU A 34 15.27 6.07 5.38
C LEU A 34 14.82 6.89 6.60
N LEU A 35 13.66 6.59 7.17
CA LEU A 35 13.18 7.24 8.39
C LEU A 35 14.13 7.01 9.57
N PHE A 36 14.66 5.80 9.72
CA PHE A 36 15.63 5.48 10.77
C PHE A 36 16.95 6.23 10.57
N LEU A 37 17.46 6.30 9.34
CA LEU A 37 18.68 7.06 9.05
C LEU A 37 18.52 8.56 9.32
N TRP A 38 17.31 9.10 9.13
CA TRP A 38 17.00 10.50 9.39
C TRP A 38 16.84 10.80 10.88
N VAL A 39 16.02 10.00 11.59
CA VAL A 39 15.70 10.24 13.01
C VAL A 39 16.77 9.68 13.96
N GLN A 40 17.49 8.64 13.53
CA GLN A 40 18.55 7.94 14.26
C GLN A 40 18.13 7.46 15.66
N SER A 41 16.89 6.99 15.78
CA SER A 41 16.32 6.58 17.06
C SER A 41 15.76 5.15 17.03
N TRP A 42 16.02 4.40 18.11
CA TRP A 42 15.53 3.03 18.31
C TRP A 42 13.99 2.88 18.23
N PRO A 43 13.16 3.84 18.70
CA PRO A 43 11.71 3.72 18.59
C PRO A 43 11.20 3.55 17.15
N VAL A 44 11.92 4.03 16.13
CA VAL A 44 11.52 3.84 14.73
C VAL A 44 11.43 2.35 14.35
N ILE A 45 12.29 1.51 14.93
CA ILE A 45 12.27 0.06 14.69
C ILE A 45 10.99 -0.57 15.28
N LEU A 46 10.54 -0.10 16.45
CA LEU A 46 9.27 -0.56 17.05
C LEU A 46 8.08 -0.16 16.17
N ILE A 47 8.09 1.08 15.64
CA ILE A 47 7.04 1.53 14.72
C ILE A 47 7.07 0.71 13.43
N ALA A 48 8.25 0.39 12.89
CA ALA A 48 8.37 -0.48 11.72
C ALA A 48 7.76 -1.86 11.99
N ALA A 49 8.09 -2.47 13.13
CA ALA A 49 7.54 -3.77 13.53
C ALA A 49 6.02 -3.74 13.70
N LEU A 50 5.45 -2.64 14.22
CA LEU A 50 4.00 -2.45 14.33
C LEU A 50 3.32 -2.14 12.99
N ALA A 51 4.01 -1.50 12.06
CA ALA A 51 3.49 -1.23 10.73
C ALA A 51 3.38 -2.51 9.88
N TYR A 52 4.24 -3.50 10.12
CA TYR A 52 4.22 -4.77 9.40
C TYR A 52 2.86 -5.50 9.45
N PRO A 53 2.24 -5.78 10.61
CA PRO A 53 0.93 -6.43 10.66
C PRO A 53 -0.18 -5.57 10.05
N ALA A 54 -0.08 -4.24 10.10
CA ALA A 54 -1.04 -3.35 9.44
C ALA A 54 -0.97 -3.48 7.91
N LEU A 55 0.25 -3.50 7.34
CA LEU A 55 0.47 -3.76 5.92
C LEU A 55 0.03 -5.16 5.51
N TRP A 56 0.27 -6.16 6.37
CA TRP A 56 -0.16 -7.53 6.12
C TRP A 56 -1.67 -7.62 6.06
N LYS A 57 -2.38 -6.98 6.99
CA LYS A 57 -3.85 -6.91 6.99
C LYS A 57 -4.38 -6.19 5.74
N ALA A 58 -3.74 -5.09 5.31
CA ALA A 58 -4.11 -4.40 4.08
C ALA A 58 -3.94 -5.30 2.85
N ALA A 59 -2.80 -6.01 2.77
CA ALA A 59 -2.51 -6.93 1.66
C ALA A 59 -3.39 -8.19 1.66
N ASP A 60 -3.91 -8.61 2.82
CA ASP A 60 -4.88 -9.71 2.93
C ASP A 60 -6.27 -9.28 2.42
N TRP A 61 -6.64 -8.01 2.62
CA TRP A 61 -7.89 -7.46 2.09
C TRP A 61 -7.83 -7.26 0.58
N ASP A 62 -6.79 -6.60 0.08
CA ASP A 62 -6.53 -6.45 -1.35
C ASP A 62 -5.02 -6.34 -1.61
N PRO A 63 -4.41 -7.26 -2.36
CA PRO A 63 -2.98 -7.21 -2.65
C PRO A 63 -2.56 -5.96 -3.46
N ALA A 64 -3.49 -5.34 -4.21
CA ALA A 64 -3.23 -4.13 -5.00
C ALA A 64 -3.60 -2.83 -4.27
N PHE A 65 -4.04 -2.89 -3.00
CA PHE A 65 -4.52 -1.72 -2.25
C PHE A 65 -3.58 -0.50 -2.31
N LEU A 66 -2.27 -0.68 -2.06
CA LEU A 66 -1.31 0.43 -2.15
C LEU A 66 -1.16 0.98 -3.56
N GLU A 67 -1.21 0.14 -4.58
CA GLU A 67 -1.13 0.56 -5.98
C GLU A 67 -2.36 1.40 -6.34
N VAL A 68 -3.57 0.90 -6.01
CA VAL A 68 -4.83 1.63 -6.20
C VAL A 68 -4.80 2.97 -5.49
N MET A 69 -4.31 3.02 -4.24
CA MET A 69 -4.18 4.27 -3.49
C MET A 69 -3.23 5.26 -4.18
N VAL A 70 -2.06 4.80 -4.65
CA VAL A 70 -1.09 5.64 -5.35
C VAL A 70 -1.67 6.14 -6.67
N THR A 71 -2.25 5.26 -7.48
CA THR A 71 -2.88 5.62 -8.75
C THR A 71 -4.03 6.60 -8.54
N ALA A 72 -4.90 6.36 -7.55
CA ALA A 72 -6.00 7.28 -7.24
C ALA A 72 -5.48 8.68 -6.85
N LEU A 73 -4.37 8.76 -6.09
CA LEU A 73 -3.78 10.03 -5.70
C LEU A 73 -3.04 10.75 -6.85
N GLN A 74 -2.48 9.99 -7.79
CA GLN A 74 -1.76 10.55 -8.94
C GLN A 74 -2.70 10.97 -10.07
N GLU A 75 -3.63 10.10 -10.45
CA GLU A 75 -4.53 10.31 -11.59
C GLU A 75 -5.78 11.12 -11.21
N THR A 76 -6.25 10.98 -9.96
CA THR A 76 -7.46 11.66 -9.46
C THR A 76 -7.20 12.35 -8.11
N PRO A 77 -6.28 13.32 -8.05
CA PRO A 77 -5.96 14.01 -6.81
C PRO A 77 -7.22 14.72 -6.24
N PRO A 78 -7.41 14.68 -4.91
CA PRO A 78 -8.56 15.34 -4.29
C PRO A 78 -8.48 16.86 -4.50
N THR A 79 -9.58 17.46 -4.96
CA THR A 79 -9.66 18.92 -5.12
C THR A 79 -9.60 19.62 -3.76
N PRO A 80 -8.79 20.70 -3.59
CA PRO A 80 -8.68 21.39 -2.30
C PRO A 80 -10.02 21.87 -1.75
N ASN A 81 -10.95 22.22 -2.65
CA ASN A 81 -12.26 22.76 -2.34
C ASN A 81 -13.33 21.68 -2.07
N ARG A 82 -12.97 20.39 -2.10
CA ARG A 82 -13.89 19.25 -1.93
C ARG A 82 -14.71 19.32 -0.64
N LYS A 83 -14.13 19.84 0.45
CA LYS A 83 -14.83 19.96 1.74
C LYS A 83 -15.95 21.00 1.73
N ILE A 84 -15.85 22.00 0.86
CA ILE A 84 -16.82 23.10 0.78
C ILE A 84 -17.83 22.84 -0.34
N HIS A 85 -17.39 22.28 -1.47
CA HIS A 85 -18.20 22.13 -2.70
C HIS A 85 -18.52 20.67 -3.04
N SER A 86 -18.46 19.76 -2.05
CA SER A 86 -18.68 18.31 -2.15
C SER A 86 -17.81 17.54 -3.16
N GLY A 87 -16.94 18.20 -3.92
CA GLY A 87 -16.01 17.59 -4.88
C GLY A 87 -16.49 17.62 -6.33
N ASP A 88 -17.78 17.80 -6.59
CA ASP A 88 -18.39 17.69 -7.92
C ASP A 88 -18.78 19.03 -8.55
N SER A 89 -18.59 20.15 -7.84
CA SER A 89 -18.87 21.48 -8.41
C SER A 89 -17.62 22.09 -9.06
N TYR A 90 -17.67 22.26 -10.38
CA TYR A 90 -16.68 23.02 -11.16
C TYR A 90 -17.00 24.52 -11.25
N ALA A 91 -18.03 24.99 -10.56
CA ALA A 91 -18.44 26.39 -10.50
C ALA A 91 -18.75 26.82 -9.05
N PRO A 92 -18.61 28.12 -8.72
CA PRO A 92 -19.14 28.71 -7.48
C PRO A 92 -20.67 28.62 -7.40
#